data_AF-A0A6L9Z0B0-F1
#
_entry.id   AF-A0A6L9Z0B0-F1
#
_cell.length_a   1.000
_cell.length_b   1.000
_cell.length_c   1.000
_cell.angle_alpha   90.00
_cell.angle_beta   90.00
_cell.angle_gamma   90.00
#
_symmetry.space_group_name_H-M   'P 1'
#
loop_
_entity.id
_entity.type
_entity.pdbx_description
1 polymer ?
#
loop_
_entity_poly.entity_id
_entity_poly.type
_entity_poly.pdbx_seq_one_letter_code
_entity_poly.pdbx_strand_id
1 'polypeptide(L)' 'MCHRLFRGPKGFRQLKADHIHPFSKGGLTTWDNLQLLCLRCNAQKSDTI' A
#
# COMPACT_ATOMS: atom_id res chain seq x y z
N MET A 1 -8.31 -4.36 -5.94
CA MET A 1 -7.37 -5.07 -5.04
C MET A 1 -6.75 -6.25 -5.78
N CYS A 2 -5.47 -6.59 -5.55
CA CYS A 2 -4.86 -7.76 -6.19
C CYS A 2 -5.19 -9.05 -5.44
N HIS A 3 -5.50 -10.13 -6.16
CA HIS A 3 -5.67 -11.48 -5.59
C HIS A 3 -4.39 -12.33 -5.70
N ARG A 4 -3.22 -11.69 -5.76
CA ARG A 4 -1.94 -12.38 -5.88
C ARG A 4 -1.41 -12.77 -4.51
N LEU A 5 -0.82 -13.95 -4.45
CA LEU A 5 -0.16 -14.47 -3.26
C LEU A 5 1.33 -14.11 -3.30
N PHE A 6 1.76 -13.25 -2.36
CA PHE A 6 3.17 -12.87 -2.23
C PHE A 6 3.84 -13.76 -1.18
N ARG A 7 4.80 -14.60 -1.60
CA ARG A 7 5.53 -15.51 -0.71
C ARG A 7 7.03 -15.40 -0.88
N GLY A 8 7.73 -15.58 0.24
CA GLY A 8 9.19 -15.57 0.31
C GLY A 8 9.82 -14.21 0.07
N PRO A 9 11.16 -14.11 0.17
CA PRO A 9 11.86 -12.83 0.08
C PRO A 9 11.61 -12.07 -1.23
N LYS A 10 11.49 -12.77 -2.36
CA LYS A 10 11.18 -12.17 -3.67
C LYS A 10 9.75 -11.62 -3.74
N GLY A 11 8.78 -12.30 -3.12
CA GLY A 11 7.39 -11.84 -3.07
C GLY A 11 7.24 -10.62 -2.15
N PHE A 12 7.79 -10.68 -0.94
CA PHE A 12 7.67 -9.60 0.04
C PHE A 12 8.36 -8.30 -0.41
N ARG A 13 9.42 -8.36 -1.20
CA ARG A 13 10.05 -7.16 -1.79
C ARG A 13 9.14 -6.34 -2.72
N GLN A 14 8.05 -6.93 -3.20
CA GLN A 14 7.07 -6.25 -4.06
C GLN A 14 5.99 -5.51 -3.25
N LEU A 15 5.96 -5.72 -1.93
CA LEU A 15 5.03 -5.07 -1.01
C LEU A 15 5.66 -3.80 -0.43
N LYS A 16 4.81 -2.80 -0.18
CA LYS A 16 5.14 -1.49 0.38
C LYS A 16 4.07 -1.10 1.40
N ALA A 17 4.49 -0.41 2.46
CA ALA A 17 3.55 0.29 3.32
C ALA A 17 3.03 1.52 2.58
N ASP A 18 1.72 1.74 2.64
CA ASP A 18 1.02 2.89 2.06
C ASP A 18 0.06 3.49 3.08
N HIS A 19 -0.21 4.80 2.96
CA HIS A 19 -1.14 5.49 3.85
C HIS A 19 -2.59 5.31 3.39
N ILE A 20 -3.48 4.84 4.26
CA ILE A 20 -4.93 4.74 3.98
C ILE A 20 -5.49 6.12 3.66
N HIS A 21 -5.36 7.07 4.59
CA HIS A 21 -5.55 8.50 4.34
C HIS A 21 -4.26 9.10 3.77
N PRO A 22 -4.27 9.67 2.54
CA PRO A 22 -3.04 10.11 1.89
C PRO A 22 -2.24 11.11 2.72
N PHE A 23 -0.92 10.93 2.76
CA PHE A 23 -0.02 11.87 3.43
C PHE A 23 -0.19 13.32 2.91
N SER A 24 -0.37 13.49 1.59
CA SER A 24 -0.63 14.79 0.95
C SER A 24 -1.94 15.47 1.38
N LYS A 25 -2.87 14.73 1.99
CA LYS A 25 -4.14 15.24 2.54
C LYS A 25 -4.13 15.30 4.07
N GLY A 26 -2.96 15.25 4.69
CA GLY A 26 -2.79 15.31 6.14
C GLY A 26 -2.83 13.95 6.85
N GLY A 27 -2.70 12.84 6.11
CA GLY A 27 -2.55 11.51 6.70
C GLY A 27 -1.30 11.36 7.55
N LEU A 28 -1.46 10.87 8.77
CA LEU A 28 -0.35 10.64 9.70
C LEU A 28 0.29 9.27 9.46
N THR A 29 1.59 9.14 9.75
CA THR A 29 2.28 7.84 9.75
C THR A 29 2.04 7.15 11.08
N THR A 30 0.88 6.49 11.23
CA THR A 30 0.52 5.66 12.39
C THR A 30 0.24 4.24 11.93
N TRP A 31 0.35 3.26 12.84
CA TRP A 31 0.04 1.87 12.52
C TRP A 31 -1.37 1.69 11.95
N ASP A 32 -2.35 2.44 12.47
CA ASP A 32 -3.73 2.41 12.02
C ASP A 32 -3.95 3.03 10.64
N ASN A 33 -3.07 3.94 10.21
CA ASN A 33 -3.15 4.59 8.89
C ASN A 33 -2.24 3.93 7.86
N LEU A 34 -1.52 2.86 8.20
CA LEU A 34 -0.66 2.15 7.25
C LEU A 34 -1.31 0.83 6.81
N GLN A 35 -1.26 0.56 5.52
CA GLN A 35 -1.67 -0.70 4.91
C GLN A 35 -0.56 -1.26 4.03
N LEU A 36 -0.54 -2.59 3.84
CA LEU A 36 0.43 -3.24 2.98
C LEU A 36 -0.15 -3.43 1.57
N LEU A 37 0.48 -2.82 0.57
CA LEU A 37 0.06 -2.92 -0.83
C LEU A 37 1.23 -3.31 -1.74
N CYS A 38 0.92 -3.99 -2.84
CA CYS A 38 1.91 -4.12 -3.92
C CYS A 38 2.00 -2.82 -4.72
N LEU A 39 3.12 -2.59 -5.41
CA LEU A 39 3.35 -1.40 -6.23
C LEU A 39 2.19 -1.09 -7.21
N ARG A 40 1.65 -2.12 -7.86
CA ARG A 40 0.54 -1.96 -8.83
C ARG A 40 -0.74 -1.49 -8.15
N CYS A 41 -1.12 -2.11 -7.03
CA CYS A 41 -2.31 -1.70 -6.29
C CYS A 41 -2.15 -0.31 -5.69
N ASN A 42 -0.94 0.02 -5.24
CA ASN A 42 -0.64 1.35 -4.73
C ASN A 42 -0.84 2.42 -5.82
N ALA A 43 -0.31 2.19 -7.03
CA ALA A 43 -0.48 3.11 -8.15
C ALA A 43 -1.96 3.30 -8.54
N GLN A 44 -2.75 2.22 -8.51
CA GLN A 44 -4.19 2.28 -8.81
C GLN A 44 -5.01 3.01 -7.72
N LYS A 45 -4.53 3.05 -6.47
CA LYS A 45 -5.21 3.75 -5.37
C LYS A 45 -5.17 5.27 -5.53
N SER A 46 -4.13 5.82 -6.15
CA SER A 46 -4.00 7.26 -6.40
C SER A 46 -5.15 7.85 -7.22
N ASP A 47 -5.84 7.04 -8.03
CA ASP A 47 -6.93 7.51 -8.89
C ASP A 47 -8.30 7.60 -8.19
N THR A 48 -8.41 7.25 -6.90
CA THR A 48 -9.73 7.07 -6.26
C THR A 48 -9.93 7.82 -4.94
N ILE A 49 -8.99 8.67 -4.49
CA ILE A 49 -9.10 9.34 -3.18
C ILE A 49 -8.78 10.83 -3.24
#